data_AF-A0A940FHM7-F1
#
_entry.id   AF-A0A940FHM7-F1
#
_cell.length_a   1.000
_cell.length_b   1.000
_cell.length_c   1.000
_cell.angle_alpha   90.00
_cell.angle_beta   90.00
_cell.angle_gamma   90.00
#
_symmetry.space_group_name_H-M   'P 1'
#
loop_
_entity.id
_entity.type
_entity.pdbx_description
1 polymer ?
#
loop_
_entity_poly.entity_id
_entity_poly.type
_entity_poly.pdbx_seq_one_letter_code
_entity_poly.pdbx_strand_id
1 'polypeptide(L)'
;MEHLENLPSYRYPVEDLLKELAEVPPPGACGAASWLCAIAAALVAKVARMTIGREGFEPVEEEMRRILSRATTLGDQSEELIDQDPTVMNRVASAASLPQHSPEEQEIRHSLVQNALKSAAQVPMLIAQNGQEIFNLAEAVFRYGVPTGATEAILAVRTAVAAIDGALLAGLAKAAKIEDAAFTAELREKAIAIRSQVKATETALMDRAMTRHLLTSEGLGASNA
;
A
#
# COMPACT_ATOMS: atom_id res chain seq x y z
N MET A 1 36.58 -9.01 19.34
CA MET A 1 36.00 -9.16 17.97
C MET A 1 35.07 -10.37 17.86
N GLU A 2 34.58 -10.95 18.97
CA GLU A 2 33.75 -12.18 18.98
C GLU A 2 32.23 -11.95 19.06
N HIS A 3 31.74 -10.71 19.03
CA HIS A 3 30.31 -10.41 19.25
C HIS A 3 29.47 -10.18 17.98
N LEU A 4 30.02 -10.42 16.78
CA LEU A 4 29.30 -10.16 15.52
C LEU A 4 28.78 -11.43 14.80
N GLU A 5 29.11 -12.64 15.26
CA GLU A 5 28.78 -13.88 14.53
C GLU A 5 27.37 -14.45 14.81
N ASN A 6 26.60 -13.85 15.72
CA ASN A 6 25.23 -14.30 16.05
C ASN A 6 24.18 -13.17 15.94
N LEU A 7 24.30 -12.31 14.92
CA LEU A 7 23.18 -11.44 14.56
C LEU A 7 22.07 -12.30 13.93
N PRO A 8 20.80 -12.14 14.36
CA PRO A 8 19.71 -12.87 13.73
C PRO A 8 19.67 -12.54 12.24
N SER A 9 19.50 -13.58 11.42
CA SER A 9 19.18 -13.36 10.01
C SER A 9 17.86 -12.61 9.92
N TYR A 10 17.90 -11.38 9.42
CA TYR A 10 16.70 -10.60 9.11
C TYR A 10 16.06 -11.03 7.78
N ARG A 11 16.49 -12.16 7.20
CA ARG A 11 15.72 -12.87 6.18
C ARG A 11 14.55 -13.56 6.88
N TYR A 12 13.54 -12.76 7.22
CA TYR A 12 12.18 -13.23 7.49
C TYR A 12 11.70 -14.10 6.30
N PRO A 13 10.55 -14.80 6.34
CA PRO A 13 10.02 -15.61 5.22
C PRO A 13 9.71 -14.83 3.91
N VAL A 14 10.34 -13.67 3.71
CA VAL A 14 10.41 -12.88 2.47
C VAL A 14 10.91 -13.71 1.28
N GLU A 15 11.74 -14.74 1.50
CA GLU A 15 12.22 -15.58 0.40
C GLU A 15 11.07 -16.29 -0.34
N ASP A 16 10.05 -16.74 0.38
CA ASP A 16 8.91 -17.41 -0.23
C ASP A 16 8.00 -16.40 -0.95
N LEU A 17 7.79 -15.24 -0.34
CA LEU A 17 7.10 -14.10 -0.97
C LEU A 17 7.75 -13.68 -2.30
N LEU A 18 9.09 -13.58 -2.32
CA LEU A 18 9.82 -13.19 -3.53
C LEU A 18 9.78 -14.27 -4.60
N LYS A 19 9.82 -15.55 -4.22
CA LYS A 19 9.64 -16.66 -5.16
C LYS A 19 8.25 -16.62 -5.77
N GLU A 20 7.20 -16.54 -4.95
CA GLU A 20 5.81 -16.47 -5.42
C GLU A 20 5.59 -15.29 -6.36
N LEU A 21 6.14 -14.11 -6.07
CA LEU A 21 6.02 -12.94 -6.94
C LEU A 21 6.72 -13.11 -8.29
N ALA A 22 7.73 -13.98 -8.37
CA ALA A 22 8.49 -14.26 -9.58
C ALA A 22 7.90 -15.42 -10.43
N GLU A 23 6.94 -16.19 -9.89
CA GLU A 23 6.30 -17.32 -10.59
C GLU A 23 5.38 -16.87 -11.75
N VAL A 24 4.88 -17.82 -12.54
CA VAL A 24 3.86 -17.56 -13.57
C VAL A 24 2.73 -18.59 -13.52
N PRO A 25 1.47 -18.20 -13.20
CA PRO A 25 1.04 -16.84 -12.87
C PRO A 25 1.42 -16.47 -11.42
N PRO A 26 2.08 -15.33 -11.17
CA PRO A 26 2.37 -14.89 -9.81
C PRO A 26 1.15 -14.16 -9.22
N PRO A 27 1.17 -13.83 -7.91
CA PRO A 27 0.56 -12.60 -7.45
C PRO A 27 1.10 -11.47 -8.33
N GLY A 28 0.24 -10.81 -9.09
CA GLY A 28 0.67 -9.75 -10.01
C GLY A 28 1.06 -8.47 -9.27
N ALA A 29 1.13 -7.36 -10.02
CA ALA A 29 1.35 -6.02 -9.44
C ALA A 29 0.36 -5.65 -8.31
N CYS A 30 -0.83 -6.26 -8.27
CA CYS A 30 -1.78 -6.10 -7.16
C CYS A 30 -1.27 -6.73 -5.85
N GLY A 31 -0.78 -7.97 -5.88
CA GLY A 31 -0.22 -8.63 -4.70
C GLY A 31 0.97 -7.85 -4.14
N ALA A 32 1.89 -7.43 -5.02
CA ALA A 32 3.01 -6.56 -4.66
C ALA A 32 2.55 -5.22 -4.04
N ALA A 33 1.57 -4.55 -4.64
CA ALA A 33 1.03 -3.31 -4.10
C ALA A 33 0.38 -3.51 -2.72
N SER A 34 -0.31 -4.64 -2.52
CA SER A 34 -0.91 -4.99 -1.22
C SER A 34 0.14 -5.20 -0.14
N TRP A 35 1.23 -5.92 -0.45
CA TRP A 35 2.37 -6.06 0.46
C TRP A 35 3.02 -4.71 0.80
N LEU A 36 3.18 -3.83 -0.18
CA LEU A 36 3.71 -2.49 0.05
C LEU A 36 2.80 -1.68 0.99
N CYS A 37 1.48 -1.79 0.87
CA CYS A 37 0.56 -1.20 1.86
C CYS A 37 0.79 -1.76 3.26
N ALA A 38 0.88 -3.09 3.43
CA ALA A 38 1.14 -3.70 4.73
C ALA A 38 2.47 -3.24 5.35
N ILE A 39 3.54 -3.15 4.54
CA ILE A 39 4.85 -2.63 4.97
C ILE A 39 4.74 -1.16 5.39
N ALA A 40 4.08 -0.32 4.60
CA ALA A 40 3.89 1.09 4.92
C ALA A 40 3.11 1.27 6.23
N ALA A 41 2.03 0.50 6.42
CA ALA A 41 1.24 0.48 7.65
C ALA A 41 2.07 0.06 8.88
N ALA A 42 2.91 -0.97 8.76
CA ALA A 42 3.80 -1.41 9.83
C ALA A 42 4.82 -0.32 10.23
N LEU A 43 5.35 0.43 9.25
CA LEU A 43 6.25 1.56 9.50
C LEU A 43 5.52 2.71 10.22
N VAL A 44 4.30 3.04 9.82
CA VAL A 44 3.46 4.02 10.53
C VAL A 44 3.23 3.60 11.97
N ALA A 45 2.83 2.33 12.19
CA ALA A 45 2.61 1.77 13.51
C ALA A 45 3.88 1.82 14.38
N LYS A 46 5.06 1.57 13.79
CA LYS A 46 6.35 1.69 14.48
C LYS A 46 6.58 3.12 14.98
N VAL A 47 6.41 4.14 14.14
CA VAL A 47 6.61 5.55 14.55
C VAL A 47 5.60 5.97 15.62
N ALA A 48 4.34 5.54 15.50
CA ALA A 48 3.32 5.79 16.52
C ALA A 48 3.73 5.17 17.87
N ARG A 49 4.20 3.91 17.88
CA ARG A 49 4.71 3.24 19.10
C ARG A 49 5.95 3.92 19.69
N MET A 50 6.85 4.43 18.85
CA MET A 50 8.02 5.19 19.31
C MET A 50 7.64 6.54 19.95
N THR A 51 6.46 7.06 19.62
CA THR A 51 5.98 8.38 20.09
C THR A 51 5.14 8.26 21.37
N ILE A 52 4.31 7.24 21.49
CA ILE A 52 3.44 7.02 22.66
C ILE A 52 4.29 6.85 23.93
N GLY A 53 3.97 7.60 24.99
CA GLY A 53 4.69 7.57 26.26
C GLY A 53 6.09 8.19 26.22
N ARG A 54 6.45 8.86 25.12
CA ARG A 54 7.71 9.62 25.02
C ARG A 54 7.54 10.96 25.73
N GLU A 55 8.48 11.28 26.62
CA GLU A 55 8.54 12.59 27.28
C GLU A 55 8.50 13.74 26.26
N GLY A 56 7.58 14.69 26.46
CA GLY A 56 7.36 15.84 25.59
C GLY A 56 6.41 15.59 24.41
N PHE A 57 5.87 14.37 24.26
CA PHE A 57 4.89 13.99 23.23
C PHE A 57 3.52 13.62 23.80
N GLU A 58 3.28 13.89 25.09
CA GLU A 58 1.99 13.68 25.75
C GLU A 58 0.81 14.35 25.00
N PRO A 59 0.95 15.57 24.42
CA PRO A 59 -0.16 16.21 23.71
C PRO A 59 -0.63 15.47 22.44
N VAL A 60 0.21 14.60 21.86
CA VAL A 60 -0.13 13.84 20.64
C VAL A 60 -0.41 12.37 20.92
N GLU A 61 -0.35 11.94 22.19
CA GLU A 61 -0.40 10.53 22.54
C GLU A 61 -1.72 9.85 22.12
N GLU A 62 -2.86 10.50 22.37
CA GLU A 62 -4.17 9.95 22.00
C GLU A 62 -4.28 9.78 20.48
N GLU A 63 -3.80 10.76 19.71
CA GLU A 63 -3.80 10.69 18.25
C GLU A 63 -2.87 9.59 17.74
N MET A 64 -1.68 9.42 18.34
CA MET A 64 -0.78 8.32 18.01
C MET A 64 -1.38 6.95 18.32
N ARG A 65 -2.21 6.81 19.36
CA ARG A 65 -2.95 5.57 19.63
C ARG A 65 -4.00 5.28 18.56
N ARG A 66 -4.71 6.31 18.08
CA ARG A 66 -5.66 6.16 16.96
C ARG A 66 -4.95 5.79 15.67
N ILE A 67 -3.86 6.48 15.34
CA ILE A 67 -3.02 6.17 14.18
C ILE A 67 -2.49 4.74 14.26
N LEU A 68 -1.96 4.32 15.41
CA LEU A 68 -1.48 2.96 15.62
C LEU A 68 -2.58 1.92 15.34
N SER A 69 -3.76 2.10 15.95
CA SER A 69 -4.88 1.19 15.74
C SER A 69 -5.28 1.13 14.27
N ARG A 70 -5.41 2.28 13.61
CA ARG A 70 -5.87 2.31 12.22
C ARG A 70 -4.82 1.76 11.26
N ALA A 71 -3.54 2.05 11.48
CA ALA A 71 -2.44 1.50 10.71
C ALA A 71 -2.41 -0.03 10.83
N THR A 72 -2.56 -0.59 12.03
CA THR A 72 -2.64 -2.05 12.21
C THR A 72 -3.81 -2.65 11.43
N THR A 73 -5.02 -2.10 11.55
CA THR A 73 -6.17 -2.58 10.77
C THR A 73 -5.97 -2.49 9.27
N LEU A 74 -5.37 -1.39 8.77
CA LEU A 74 -5.07 -1.23 7.34
C LEU A 74 -4.01 -2.24 6.86
N GLY A 75 -3.04 -2.58 7.71
CA GLY A 75 -2.07 -3.65 7.47
C GLY A 75 -2.77 -4.99 7.25
N ASP A 76 -3.61 -5.40 8.21
CA ASP A 76 -4.38 -6.65 8.14
C ASP A 76 -5.28 -6.70 6.88
N GLN A 77 -6.00 -5.61 6.62
CA GLN A 77 -6.85 -5.47 5.42
C GLN A 77 -6.04 -5.58 4.12
N SER A 78 -4.83 -5.04 4.10
CA SER A 78 -3.94 -5.14 2.94
C SER A 78 -3.34 -6.53 2.79
N GLU A 79 -3.12 -7.27 3.87
CA GLU A 79 -2.72 -8.67 3.78
C GLU A 79 -3.85 -9.53 3.20
N GLU A 80 -5.09 -9.35 3.66
CA GLU A 80 -6.26 -10.07 3.11
C GLU A 80 -6.46 -9.84 1.61
N LEU A 81 -6.05 -8.68 1.08
CA LEU A 81 -6.17 -8.33 -0.33
C LEU A 81 -5.16 -9.04 -1.25
N ILE A 82 -4.08 -9.62 -0.70
CA ILE A 82 -3.06 -10.37 -1.47
C ILE A 82 -3.72 -11.54 -2.22
N ASP A 83 -4.55 -12.31 -1.50
CA ASP A 83 -5.19 -13.52 -2.01
C ASP A 83 -6.43 -13.24 -2.86
N GLN A 84 -6.92 -12.00 -2.83
CA GLN A 84 -8.13 -11.63 -3.56
C GLN A 84 -7.87 -11.46 -5.06
N ASP A 85 -6.72 -10.95 -5.49
CA ASP A 85 -6.39 -10.79 -6.92
C ASP A 85 -6.39 -12.13 -7.70
N PRO A 86 -5.69 -13.19 -7.26
CA PRO A 86 -5.75 -14.49 -7.95
C PRO A 86 -7.17 -15.07 -7.90
N THR A 87 -7.90 -14.90 -6.79
CA THR A 87 -9.28 -15.37 -6.66
C THR A 87 -10.22 -14.74 -7.69
N VAL A 88 -10.18 -13.41 -7.86
CA VAL A 88 -11.03 -12.72 -8.85
C VAL A 88 -10.58 -13.01 -10.29
N MET A 89 -9.28 -13.14 -10.53
CA MET A 89 -8.76 -13.51 -11.85
C MET A 89 -9.14 -14.94 -12.26
N ASN A 90 -9.17 -15.88 -11.30
CA ASN A 90 -9.69 -17.22 -11.55
C ASN A 90 -11.16 -17.20 -11.97
N ARG A 91 -11.99 -16.33 -11.38
CA ARG A 91 -13.40 -16.17 -11.82
C ARG A 91 -13.50 -15.65 -13.26
N VAL A 92 -12.64 -14.70 -13.64
CA VAL A 92 -12.56 -14.22 -15.03
C VAL A 92 -12.18 -15.35 -15.97
N ALA A 93 -11.16 -16.15 -15.61
CA ALA A 93 -10.73 -17.29 -16.41
C ALA A 93 -11.81 -18.37 -16.53
N SER A 94 -12.49 -18.71 -15.43
CA SER A 94 -13.60 -19.66 -15.44
C SER A 94 -14.75 -19.17 -16.32
N ALA A 95 -15.16 -17.90 -16.19
CA ALA A 95 -16.18 -17.32 -17.06
C ALA A 95 -15.76 -17.38 -18.54
N ALA A 96 -14.50 -17.06 -18.87
CA ALA A 96 -13.99 -17.10 -20.24
C ALA A 96 -13.93 -18.52 -20.82
N SER A 97 -13.86 -19.55 -19.98
CA SER A 97 -13.80 -20.96 -20.39
C SER A 97 -15.17 -21.58 -20.73
N LEU A 98 -16.27 -20.86 -20.51
CA LEU A 98 -17.62 -21.37 -20.81
C LEU A 98 -17.83 -21.62 -22.32
N PRO A 99 -18.73 -22.56 -22.69
CA PRO A 99 -19.09 -22.85 -24.07
C PRO A 99 -19.53 -21.60 -24.87
N GLN A 100 -19.41 -21.70 -26.19
CA GLN A 100 -19.70 -20.59 -27.12
C GLN A 100 -20.27 -21.08 -28.45
N HIS A 101 -20.96 -22.23 -28.45
CA HIS A 101 -21.46 -22.92 -29.63
C HIS A 101 -22.78 -22.32 -30.13
N SER A 102 -23.54 -21.65 -29.27
CA SER A 102 -24.78 -20.96 -29.63
C SER A 102 -24.69 -19.45 -29.37
N PRO A 103 -25.54 -18.63 -30.02
CA PRO A 103 -25.64 -17.20 -29.70
C PRO A 103 -26.02 -16.93 -28.23
N GLU A 104 -26.86 -17.79 -27.63
CA GLU A 104 -27.25 -17.68 -26.23
C GLU A 104 -26.07 -17.98 -25.29
N GLU A 105 -25.28 -19.01 -25.58
CA GLU A 105 -24.07 -19.32 -24.83
C GLU A 105 -23.03 -18.19 -24.92
N GLN A 106 -22.89 -17.58 -26.10
CA GLN A 106 -22.00 -16.45 -26.30
C GLN A 106 -22.40 -15.24 -25.45
N GLU A 107 -23.69 -14.92 -25.40
CA GLU A 107 -24.24 -13.81 -24.61
C GLU A 107 -24.07 -14.05 -23.10
N ILE A 108 -24.43 -15.24 -22.61
CA ILE A 108 -24.26 -15.62 -21.19
C ILE A 108 -22.79 -15.52 -20.79
N ARG A 109 -21.90 -16.09 -21.61
CA ARG A 109 -20.46 -16.04 -21.35
C ARG A 109 -19.94 -14.61 -21.32
N HIS A 110 -20.33 -13.79 -22.30
CA HIS A 110 -19.91 -12.38 -22.38
C HIS A 110 -20.32 -11.62 -21.12
N SER A 111 -21.59 -11.73 -20.71
CA SER A 111 -22.10 -11.10 -19.49
C SER A 111 -21.34 -11.53 -18.24
N LEU A 112 -21.05 -12.83 -18.09
CA LEU A 112 -20.29 -13.35 -16.94
C LEU A 112 -18.85 -12.84 -16.93
N VAL A 113 -18.18 -12.78 -18.09
CA VAL A 113 -16.83 -12.22 -18.21
C VAL A 113 -16.83 -10.73 -17.84
N GLN A 114 -17.77 -9.93 -18.35
CA GLN A 114 -17.87 -8.51 -18.04
C GLN A 114 -18.11 -8.26 -16.54
N ASN A 115 -18.99 -9.05 -15.91
CA ASN A 115 -19.24 -8.94 -14.46
C ASN A 115 -18.03 -9.38 -13.62
N ALA A 116 -17.32 -10.43 -14.04
CA ALA A 116 -16.09 -10.87 -13.39
C ALA A 116 -14.98 -9.82 -13.52
N LEU A 117 -14.83 -9.18 -14.68
CA LEU A 117 -13.86 -8.10 -14.90
C LEU A 117 -14.16 -6.88 -14.03
N LYS A 118 -15.43 -6.47 -13.89
CA LYS A 118 -15.83 -5.41 -12.96
C LYS A 118 -15.42 -5.71 -11.52
N SER A 119 -15.68 -6.94 -11.06
CA SER A 119 -15.27 -7.39 -9.73
C SER A 119 -13.73 -7.39 -9.59
N ALA A 120 -13.01 -7.87 -10.62
CA ALA A 120 -11.56 -7.90 -10.62
C ALA A 120 -10.92 -6.50 -10.62
N ALA A 121 -11.58 -5.51 -11.24
CA ALA A 121 -11.13 -4.12 -11.25
C ALA A 121 -11.33 -3.41 -9.90
N GLN A 122 -12.17 -3.94 -9.01
CA GLN A 122 -12.40 -3.34 -7.68
C GLN A 122 -11.27 -3.64 -6.69
N VAL A 123 -10.67 -4.84 -6.74
CA VAL A 123 -9.55 -5.23 -5.84
C VAL A 123 -8.41 -4.20 -5.85
N PRO A 124 -7.82 -3.82 -7.00
CA PRO A 124 -6.81 -2.76 -7.03
C PRO A 124 -7.30 -1.41 -6.52
N MET A 125 -8.58 -1.07 -6.70
CA MET A 125 -9.12 0.19 -6.17
C MET A 125 -9.17 0.18 -4.64
N LEU A 126 -9.51 -0.95 -4.02
CA LEU A 126 -9.43 -1.12 -2.56
C LEU A 126 -7.99 -1.00 -2.05
N ILE A 127 -7.03 -1.62 -2.74
CA ILE A 127 -5.60 -1.50 -2.39
C ILE A 127 -5.14 -0.03 -2.47
N ALA A 128 -5.52 0.70 -3.53
CA ALA A 128 -5.17 2.10 -3.67
C ALA A 128 -5.83 2.99 -2.61
N GLN A 129 -7.05 2.68 -2.19
CA GLN A 129 -7.74 3.39 -1.10
C GLN A 129 -7.06 3.15 0.25
N ASN A 130 -6.71 1.89 0.57
CA ASN A 130 -5.91 1.57 1.76
C ASN A 130 -4.57 2.31 1.72
N GLY A 131 -3.89 2.29 0.58
CA GLY A 131 -2.63 3.01 0.39
C GLY A 131 -2.76 4.52 0.62
N GLN A 132 -3.84 5.15 0.14
CA GLN A 132 -4.11 6.57 0.36
C GLN A 132 -4.32 6.88 1.84
N GLU A 133 -5.06 6.02 2.56
CA GLU A 133 -5.26 6.22 3.99
C GLU A 133 -3.95 6.05 4.78
N ILE A 134 -3.18 5.00 4.47
CA ILE A 134 -1.85 4.79 5.06
C ILE A 134 -0.92 5.96 4.77
N PHE A 135 -0.96 6.54 3.56
CA PHE A 135 -0.19 7.74 3.20
C PHE A 135 -0.54 8.92 4.12
N ASN A 136 -1.83 9.15 4.39
CA ASN A 136 -2.27 10.22 5.29
C ASN A 136 -1.79 9.99 6.73
N LEU A 137 -1.81 8.73 7.20
CA LEU A 137 -1.26 8.37 8.52
C LEU A 137 0.27 8.54 8.56
N ALA A 138 0.96 8.19 7.47
CA ALA A 138 2.40 8.36 7.33
C ALA A 138 2.81 9.85 7.37
N GLU A 139 2.03 10.71 6.72
CA GLU A 139 2.18 12.15 6.85
C GLU A 139 2.00 12.62 8.31
N ALA A 140 0.97 12.14 9.00
CA ALA A 140 0.70 12.53 10.38
C ALA A 140 1.86 12.14 11.32
N VAL A 141 2.35 10.91 11.24
CA VAL A 141 3.49 10.48 12.07
C VAL A 141 4.80 11.17 11.69
N PHE A 142 4.99 11.59 10.44
CA PHE A 142 6.15 12.42 10.07
C PHE A 142 6.10 13.83 10.71
N ARG A 143 4.90 14.42 10.77
CA ARG A 143 4.70 15.77 11.29
C ARG A 143 4.73 15.82 12.81
N TYR A 144 4.06 14.88 13.46
CA TYR A 144 3.76 14.93 14.89
C TYR A 144 4.44 13.84 15.71
N GLY A 145 4.99 12.81 15.04
CA GLY A 145 5.72 11.74 15.70
C GLY A 145 7.09 12.19 16.20
N VAL A 146 7.73 11.30 16.97
CA VAL A 146 9.07 11.53 17.49
C VAL A 146 10.08 11.72 16.34
N PRO A 147 10.97 12.73 16.39
CA PRO A 147 11.91 13.03 15.29
C PRO A 147 12.80 11.87 14.85
N THR A 148 13.16 10.97 15.77
CA THR A 148 13.97 9.78 15.46
C THR A 148 13.25 8.75 14.59
N GLY A 149 11.92 8.84 14.44
CA GLY A 149 11.12 8.03 13.53
C GLY A 149 10.87 8.65 12.16
N ALA A 150 11.49 9.80 11.85
CA ALA A 150 11.23 10.52 10.59
C ALA A 150 11.63 9.70 9.34
N THR A 151 12.70 8.90 9.42
CA THR A 151 13.14 8.04 8.31
C THR A 151 12.08 6.97 8.02
N GLU A 152 11.57 6.30 9.05
CA GLU A 152 10.49 5.31 8.93
C GLU A 152 9.21 5.93 8.37
N ALA A 153 8.83 7.12 8.85
CA ALA A 153 7.65 7.82 8.37
C ALA A 153 7.75 8.16 6.87
N ILE A 154 8.92 8.64 6.42
CA ILE A 154 9.14 8.99 5.02
C ILE A 154 9.26 7.76 4.13
N LEU A 155 9.87 6.68 4.63
CA LEU A 155 9.84 5.40 3.94
C LEU A 155 8.38 4.92 3.79
N ALA A 156 7.55 5.02 4.83
CA ALA A 156 6.13 4.69 4.75
C ALA A 156 5.39 5.53 3.69
N VAL A 157 5.65 6.84 3.63
CA VAL A 157 5.11 7.74 2.59
C VAL A 157 5.46 7.23 1.19
N ARG A 158 6.75 6.94 0.91
CA ARG A 158 7.19 6.49 -0.42
C ARG A 158 6.67 5.11 -0.77
N THR A 159 6.61 4.21 0.21
CA THR A 159 6.08 2.86 0.03
C THR A 159 4.58 2.90 -0.27
N ALA A 160 3.81 3.74 0.43
CA ALA A 160 2.39 3.95 0.16
C ALA A 160 2.15 4.53 -1.25
N VAL A 161 2.96 5.50 -1.69
CA VAL A 161 2.90 6.02 -3.07
C VAL A 161 3.11 4.91 -4.09
N ALA A 162 4.14 4.08 -3.92
CA ALA A 162 4.43 2.99 -4.86
C ALA A 162 3.29 1.97 -4.91
N ALA A 163 2.69 1.64 -3.75
CA ALA A 163 1.52 0.78 -3.66
C ALA A 163 0.31 1.37 -4.41
N ILE A 164 0.01 2.66 -4.19
CA ILE A 164 -1.08 3.37 -4.86
C ILE A 164 -0.87 3.37 -6.37
N ASP A 165 0.31 3.76 -6.85
CA ASP A 165 0.61 3.82 -8.28
C ASP A 165 0.47 2.44 -8.95
N GLY A 166 1.04 1.40 -8.32
CA GLY A 166 0.94 0.03 -8.82
C GLY A 166 -0.51 -0.47 -8.87
N ALA A 167 -1.28 -0.24 -7.80
CA ALA A 167 -2.67 -0.66 -7.71
C ALA A 167 -3.56 0.09 -8.72
N LEU A 168 -3.44 1.42 -8.83
CA LEU A 168 -4.20 2.22 -9.78
C LEU A 168 -3.94 1.78 -11.23
N LEU A 169 -2.67 1.57 -11.60
CA LEU A 169 -2.32 1.08 -12.95
C LEU A 169 -2.89 -0.31 -13.22
N ALA A 170 -2.83 -1.22 -12.24
CA ALA A 170 -3.43 -2.55 -12.35
C ALA A 170 -4.96 -2.49 -12.51
N GLY A 171 -5.64 -1.60 -11.77
CA GLY A 171 -7.07 -1.36 -11.89
C GLY A 171 -7.47 -0.81 -13.25
N LEU A 172 -6.72 0.18 -13.74
CA LEU A 172 -6.94 0.76 -15.08
C LEU A 172 -6.69 -0.26 -16.20
N ALA A 173 -5.70 -1.14 -16.06
CA ALA A 173 -5.44 -2.22 -17.01
C ALA A 173 -6.60 -3.23 -17.07
N LYS A 174 -7.24 -3.53 -15.93
CA LYS A 174 -8.44 -4.36 -15.88
C LYS A 174 -9.66 -3.62 -16.46
N ALA A 175 -9.82 -2.34 -16.12
CA ALA A 175 -10.89 -1.48 -16.63
C ALA A 175 -10.86 -1.32 -18.17
N ALA A 176 -9.67 -1.36 -18.79
CA ALA A 176 -9.53 -1.33 -20.24
C ALA A 176 -10.20 -2.52 -20.98
N LYS A 177 -10.53 -3.59 -20.25
CA LYS A 177 -11.22 -4.78 -20.78
C LYS A 177 -12.74 -4.75 -20.54
N ILE A 178 -13.25 -3.72 -19.87
CA ILE A 178 -14.66 -3.58 -19.49
C ILE A 178 -15.35 -2.68 -20.51
N GLU A 179 -16.51 -3.12 -21.01
CA GLU A 179 -17.29 -2.38 -22.01
C GLU A 179 -18.20 -1.31 -21.41
N ASP A 180 -18.56 -1.45 -20.13
CA ASP A 180 -19.37 -0.47 -19.41
C ASP A 180 -18.62 0.87 -19.25
N ALA A 181 -18.96 1.82 -20.10
CA ALA A 181 -18.34 3.13 -20.15
C ALA A 181 -18.58 3.94 -18.86
N ALA A 182 -19.73 3.80 -18.21
CA ALA A 182 -20.03 4.52 -16.98
C ALA A 182 -19.17 4.00 -15.82
N PHE A 183 -19.09 2.68 -15.68
CA PHE A 183 -18.23 2.04 -14.67
C PHE A 183 -16.75 2.40 -14.87
N THR A 184 -16.26 2.33 -16.10
CA THR A 184 -14.84 2.63 -16.38
C THR A 184 -14.52 4.11 -16.22
N ALA A 185 -15.46 5.02 -16.49
CA ALA A 185 -15.30 6.45 -16.23
C ALA A 185 -15.22 6.73 -14.72
N GLU A 186 -16.12 6.16 -13.92
CA GLU A 186 -16.12 6.31 -12.46
C GLU A 186 -14.81 5.81 -11.84
N LEU A 187 -14.32 4.64 -12.30
CA LEU A 187 -13.06 4.08 -11.81
C LEU A 187 -11.86 4.97 -12.15
N ARG A 188 -11.83 5.52 -13.38
CA ARG A 188 -10.79 6.46 -13.81
C ARG A 188 -10.81 7.75 -13.01
N GLU A 189 -11.99 8.32 -12.77
CA GLU A 189 -12.14 9.54 -11.98
C GLU A 189 -11.62 9.34 -10.55
N LYS A 190 -12.02 8.24 -9.89
CA LYS A 190 -11.50 7.86 -8.57
C LYS A 190 -9.98 7.68 -8.57
N ALA A 191 -9.43 7.01 -9.59
CA ALA A 191 -7.98 6.81 -9.70
C ALA A 191 -7.22 8.14 -9.83
N ILE A 192 -7.71 9.05 -10.66
CA ILE A 192 -7.11 10.38 -10.85
C ILE A 192 -7.20 11.20 -9.55
N ALA A 193 -8.34 11.15 -8.85
CA ALA A 193 -8.53 11.85 -7.59
C ALA A 193 -7.55 11.37 -6.51
N ILE A 194 -7.43 10.05 -6.32
CA ILE A 194 -6.47 9.45 -5.39
C ILE A 194 -5.04 9.88 -5.73
N ARG A 195 -4.63 9.74 -6.99
CA ARG A 195 -3.26 10.06 -7.39
C ARG A 195 -2.93 11.54 -7.23
N SER A 196 -3.86 12.42 -7.58
CA SER A 196 -3.68 13.87 -7.49
C SER A 196 -3.51 14.32 -6.04
N GLN A 197 -4.31 13.77 -5.13
CA GLN A 197 -4.21 14.07 -3.70
C GLN A 197 -2.83 13.71 -3.13
N VAL A 198 -2.33 12.52 -3.47
CA VAL A 198 -1.03 12.02 -2.99
C VAL A 198 0.14 12.78 -3.61
N LYS A 199 0.05 13.10 -4.91
CA LYS A 199 1.14 13.76 -5.67
C LYS A 199 1.53 15.12 -5.10
N ALA A 200 0.55 15.93 -4.71
CA ALA A 200 0.82 17.26 -4.19
C ALA A 200 1.59 17.22 -2.86
N THR A 201 1.24 16.24 -2.02
CA THR A 201 1.79 16.11 -0.68
C THR A 201 3.12 15.36 -0.64
N GLU A 202 3.32 14.34 -1.48
CA GLU A 202 4.53 13.50 -1.45
C GLU A 202 5.81 14.30 -1.68
N THR A 203 5.80 15.25 -2.63
CA THR A 203 6.98 16.08 -2.95
C THR A 203 7.33 16.97 -1.77
N ALA A 204 6.33 17.63 -1.19
CA ALA A 204 6.54 18.51 -0.05
C ALA A 204 7.07 17.76 1.19
N LEU A 205 6.63 16.52 1.43
CA LEU A 205 7.13 15.70 2.54
C LEU A 205 8.59 15.26 2.31
N MET A 206 8.93 14.87 1.08
CA MET A 206 10.31 14.51 0.73
C MET A 206 11.28 15.69 0.87
N ASP A 207 10.91 16.86 0.36
CA ASP A 207 11.74 18.06 0.47
C ASP A 207 11.95 18.45 1.94
N ARG A 208 10.89 18.37 2.75
CA ARG A 208 11.00 18.57 4.21
C ARG A 208 11.89 17.53 4.88
N ALA A 209 11.81 16.26 4.50
CA ALA A 209 12.65 15.23 5.08
C ALA A 209 14.14 15.46 4.78
N MET A 210 14.46 15.81 3.53
CA MET A 210 15.82 16.06 3.09
C MET A 210 16.42 17.31 3.75
N THR A 211 15.61 18.36 3.96
CA THR A 211 16.05 19.56 4.69
C THR A 211 16.12 19.35 6.20
N ARG A 212 15.22 18.55 6.79
CA ARG A 212 15.17 18.26 8.24
C ARG A 212 16.33 17.37 8.72
N HIS A 213 16.75 16.38 7.93
CA HIS A 213 17.84 15.47 8.28
C HIS A 213 19.26 16.04 8.12
N LEU A 214 19.41 17.18 7.43
CA LEU A 214 20.70 17.88 7.30
C LEU A 214 21.10 18.67 8.56
N LEU A 215 20.25 18.75 9.60
CA LEU A 215 20.51 19.57 10.81
C LEU A 215 20.65 18.77 12.11
N THR A 216 20.35 17.46 12.14
CA THR A 216 20.57 16.64 13.35
C THR A 216 21.99 16.11 13.49
N SER A 217 22.81 16.17 12.42
CA SER A 217 24.25 15.87 12.50
C SER A 217 25.08 16.98 13.14
N GLU A 218 24.54 18.21 13.27
CA GLU A 218 25.22 19.32 13.95
C GLU A 218 24.81 19.48 15.43
N GLY A 219 23.81 18.74 15.91
CA GLY A 219 23.22 18.92 17.25
C GLY A 219 23.63 17.91 18.34
N LEU A 220 24.38 16.86 18.02
CA LEU A 220 24.78 15.81 18.98
C LEU A 220 26.24 15.91 19.45
N GLY A 221 26.92 17.03 19.19
CA GLY A 221 28.32 17.26 19.56
C GLY A 221 28.59 18.36 20.59
N ALA A 222 27.57 19.04 21.11
CA ALA A 222 27.76 20.17 22.03
C ALA A 222 26.88 20.09 23.28
N SER A 223 27.04 19.02 24.05
CA SER A 223 26.82 19.06 25.50
C SER A 223 27.48 17.84 26.15
N ASN A 224 28.32 18.11 27.15
CA ASN A 224 29.08 17.20 28.02
C ASN A 224 30.54 16.90 27.62
N ALA A 225 31.41 17.90 27.74
CA ALA A 225 32.60 17.89 28.63
C ALA A 225 33.34 19.24 28.53
#